data_AF-A0A524LMF0-F1
#
_entry.id   AF-A0A524LMF0-F1
#
_cell.length_a   1.000
_cell.length_b   1.000
_cell.length_c   1.000
_cell.angle_alpha   90.00
_cell.angle_beta   90.00
_cell.angle_gamma   90.00
#
_symmetry.space_group_name_H-M   'P 1'
#
loop_
_entity.id
_entity.type
_entity.pdbx_description
1 polymer ?
#
loop_
_entity_poly.entity_id
_entity_poly.type
_entity_poly.pdbx_seq_one_letter_code
_entity_poly.pdbx_strand_id
1 'polypeptide(L)'
;MELKKHTNRFSSRIHLLDETADKQLAKELIQMHEQKCTECQDDRLRCATRPACKDRNFLNTLIEIGVETEDLPAFCYSQNIEQIRRFILEGKGRVVSNRRLPIKDLLQMLTVSSIRHFTTKFKKVWSNFSQAQENDVMLVAGDNLLFRFDFHRGIVTVNPTMDQIDSFDVFKLYCTLFSAIYELPSTANDLTSNWWVVSIAVQGADTAGIRNLQKGKLANVFESIYSKEVDGMIHLEVEVVQSEGLPHLIVDHLQELYESISKLGK
;
A
#
# COMPACT_ATOMS: atom_id res chain seq x y z
N MET A 1 -4.83 -2.36 -27.98
CA MET A 1 -3.98 -2.94 -26.93
C MET A 1 -2.89 -3.76 -27.62
N GLU A 2 -1.64 -3.38 -27.40
CA GLU A 2 -0.47 -4.04 -27.98
C GLU A 2 0.51 -4.44 -26.87
N LEU A 3 0.15 -5.41 -26.02
CA LEU A 3 0.93 -5.67 -24.79
C LEU A 3 2.29 -6.31 -25.07
N LYS A 4 2.44 -7.00 -26.21
CA LYS A 4 3.68 -7.70 -26.60
C LYS A 4 4.91 -6.80 -26.67
N LYS A 5 4.75 -5.50 -26.93
CA LYS A 5 5.88 -4.56 -26.96
C LYS A 5 6.44 -4.26 -25.56
N HIS A 6 5.70 -4.57 -24.50
CA HIS A 6 6.06 -4.31 -23.10
C HIS A 6 6.78 -5.48 -22.41
N THR A 7 7.07 -6.58 -23.14
CA THR A 7 7.76 -7.77 -22.61
C THR A 7 9.09 -7.46 -21.94
N ASN A 8 9.91 -6.59 -22.54
CA ASN A 8 11.22 -6.25 -21.96
C ASN A 8 11.07 -5.53 -20.61
N ARG A 9 10.09 -4.61 -20.49
CA ARG A 9 9.81 -3.90 -19.23
C ARG A 9 9.30 -4.84 -18.14
N PHE A 10 8.54 -5.87 -18.52
CA PHE A 10 8.06 -6.87 -17.57
C PHE A 10 9.20 -7.79 -17.11
N SER A 11 10.02 -8.27 -18.04
CA SER A 11 11.20 -9.10 -17.74
C SER A 11 12.17 -8.41 -16.79
N SER A 12 12.48 -7.12 -17.02
CA SER A 12 13.38 -6.34 -16.17
C SER A 12 12.83 -6.04 -14.76
N ARG A 13 11.68 -6.59 -14.39
CA ARG A 13 11.08 -6.44 -13.06
C ARG A 13 10.75 -7.75 -12.38
N ILE A 14 10.75 -8.86 -13.11
CA ILE A 14 10.47 -10.19 -12.57
C ILE A 14 11.70 -10.74 -11.85
N HIS A 15 12.88 -10.62 -12.46
CA HIS A 15 14.18 -11.03 -11.89
C HIS A 15 14.12 -12.39 -11.16
N LEU A 16 13.55 -13.41 -11.81
CA LEU A 16 13.39 -14.75 -11.21
C LEU A 16 14.50 -15.71 -11.64
N LEU A 17 14.95 -15.62 -12.88
CA LEU A 17 15.94 -16.50 -13.49
C LEU A 17 17.06 -15.66 -14.13
N ASP A 18 17.64 -16.15 -15.23
CA ASP A 18 18.48 -15.33 -16.10
C ASP A 18 17.63 -14.43 -17.02
N GLU A 19 18.25 -13.39 -17.58
CA GLU A 19 17.59 -12.39 -18.43
C GLU A 19 16.87 -13.03 -19.65
N THR A 20 17.43 -14.08 -20.23
CA THR A 20 16.84 -14.74 -21.41
C THR A 20 15.60 -15.53 -21.01
N ALA A 21 15.70 -16.29 -19.92
CA ALA A 21 14.57 -17.05 -19.37
C ALA A 21 13.44 -16.12 -18.89
N ASP A 22 13.77 -15.05 -18.17
CA ASP A 22 12.80 -14.06 -17.70
C ASP A 22 12.10 -13.35 -18.85
N LYS A 23 12.81 -13.07 -19.95
CA LYS A 23 12.23 -12.47 -21.15
C LYS A 23 11.25 -13.40 -21.85
N GLN A 24 11.60 -14.68 -21.96
CA GLN A 24 10.70 -15.69 -22.52
C GLN A 24 9.46 -15.88 -21.63
N LEU A 25 9.64 -15.97 -20.32
CA LEU A 25 8.55 -16.06 -19.35
C LEU A 25 7.61 -14.85 -19.42
N ALA A 26 8.18 -13.64 -19.44
CA ALA A 26 7.42 -12.40 -19.59
C ALA A 26 6.59 -12.37 -20.87
N LYS A 27 7.15 -12.88 -21.99
CA LYS A 27 6.45 -12.98 -23.28
C LYS A 27 5.26 -13.93 -23.19
N GLU A 28 5.46 -15.12 -22.66
CA GLU A 28 4.42 -16.14 -22.52
C GLU A 28 3.28 -15.67 -21.60
N LEU A 29 3.63 -15.05 -20.47
CA LEU A 29 2.67 -14.49 -19.53
C LEU A 29 1.85 -13.37 -20.15
N ILE A 30 2.49 -12.41 -20.83
CA ILE A 30 1.79 -11.31 -21.51
C ILE A 30 0.87 -11.85 -22.59
N GLN A 31 1.33 -12.78 -23.44
CA GLN A 31 0.53 -13.34 -24.51
C GLN A 31 -0.71 -14.08 -23.99
N MET A 32 -0.54 -14.89 -22.94
CA MET A 32 -1.65 -15.60 -22.30
C MET A 32 -2.69 -14.64 -21.71
N HIS A 33 -2.23 -13.59 -21.03
CA HIS A 33 -3.12 -12.63 -20.37
C HIS A 33 -3.75 -11.64 -21.34
N GLU A 34 -3.07 -11.28 -22.43
CA GLU A 34 -3.62 -10.44 -23.50
C GLU A 34 -4.88 -11.09 -24.10
N GLN A 35 -4.81 -12.38 -24.44
CA GLN A 35 -5.97 -13.12 -24.95
C GLN A 35 -7.12 -13.16 -23.94
N LYS A 36 -6.84 -13.58 -22.69
CA LYS A 36 -7.86 -13.62 -21.62
C LYS A 36 -8.47 -12.24 -21.33
N CYS A 37 -7.67 -11.19 -21.45
CA CYS A 37 -8.13 -9.83 -21.21
C CYS A 37 -9.05 -9.34 -22.34
N THR A 38 -8.75 -9.68 -23.59
CA THR A 38 -9.64 -9.41 -24.74
C THR A 38 -10.98 -10.12 -24.56
N GLU A 39 -10.96 -11.44 -24.33
CA GLU A 39 -12.19 -12.23 -24.09
C GLU A 39 -13.01 -11.69 -22.91
N CYS A 40 -12.34 -11.26 -21.84
CA CYS A 40 -13.01 -10.66 -20.69
C CYS A 40 -13.64 -9.30 -21.05
N GLN A 41 -12.99 -8.46 -21.84
CA GLN A 41 -13.48 -7.13 -22.20
C GLN A 41 -14.64 -7.16 -23.20
N ASP A 42 -14.71 -8.20 -24.04
CA ASP A 42 -15.83 -8.42 -24.95
C ASP A 42 -17.14 -8.63 -24.18
N ASP A 43 -17.09 -9.31 -23.03
CA ASP A 43 -18.17 -9.36 -22.05
C ASP A 43 -18.06 -8.21 -21.04
N ARG A 44 -18.55 -7.02 -21.43
CA ARG A 44 -18.51 -5.80 -20.60
C ARG A 44 -19.14 -5.98 -19.21
N LEU A 45 -20.23 -6.73 -19.12
CA LEU A 45 -20.92 -6.95 -17.84
C LEU A 45 -20.03 -7.78 -16.91
N ARG A 46 -19.43 -8.84 -17.44
CA ARG A 46 -18.46 -9.66 -16.69
C ARG A 46 -17.23 -8.86 -16.31
N CYS A 47 -16.61 -8.11 -17.21
CA CYS A 47 -15.43 -7.30 -16.88
C CYS A 47 -15.69 -6.23 -15.80
N ALA A 48 -16.90 -5.66 -15.78
CA ALA A 48 -17.28 -4.69 -14.75
C ALA A 48 -17.52 -5.32 -13.37
N THR A 49 -18.17 -6.49 -13.32
CA THR A 49 -18.68 -7.08 -12.07
C THR A 49 -17.81 -8.21 -11.49
N ARG A 50 -17.21 -9.02 -12.37
CA ARG A 50 -16.42 -10.22 -12.08
C ARG A 50 -15.31 -10.38 -13.15
N PRO A 51 -14.32 -9.46 -13.18
CA PRO A 51 -13.22 -9.56 -14.14
C PRO A 51 -12.50 -10.89 -14.00
N ALA A 52 -12.04 -11.44 -15.13
CA ALA A 52 -11.30 -12.71 -15.14
C ALA A 52 -10.02 -12.67 -14.30
N CYS A 53 -9.42 -11.49 -14.15
CA CYS A 53 -8.34 -11.25 -13.20
C CYS A 53 -8.91 -10.84 -11.83
N LYS A 54 -8.66 -11.68 -10.81
CA LYS A 54 -8.98 -11.35 -9.42
C LYS A 54 -8.34 -10.01 -9.06
N ASP A 55 -9.14 -9.15 -8.45
CA ASP A 55 -8.75 -7.80 -8.01
C ASP A 55 -8.03 -6.97 -9.08
N ARG A 56 -8.29 -7.25 -10.36
CA ARG A 56 -7.60 -6.64 -11.51
C ARG A 56 -6.06 -6.67 -11.37
N ASN A 57 -5.50 -7.71 -10.75
CA ASN A 57 -4.05 -7.80 -10.51
C ASN A 57 -3.23 -7.66 -11.80
N PHE A 58 -3.71 -8.22 -12.91
CA PHE A 58 -3.02 -8.04 -14.19
C PHE A 58 -2.98 -6.57 -14.64
N LEU A 59 -4.07 -5.81 -14.47
CA LEU A 59 -4.07 -4.37 -14.75
C LEU A 59 -3.09 -3.62 -13.83
N ASN A 60 -3.07 -3.96 -12.53
CA ASN A 60 -2.09 -3.39 -11.59
C ASN A 60 -0.66 -3.69 -12.06
N THR A 61 -0.37 -4.89 -12.56
CA THR A 61 0.94 -5.25 -13.13
C THR A 61 1.28 -4.43 -14.37
N LEU A 62 0.33 -4.20 -15.29
CA LEU A 62 0.58 -3.36 -16.47
C LEU A 62 0.92 -1.91 -16.06
N ILE A 63 0.22 -1.36 -15.08
CA ILE A 63 0.51 -0.03 -14.54
C ILE A 63 1.87 -0.04 -13.81
N GLU A 64 2.16 -1.10 -13.05
CA GLU A 64 3.41 -1.27 -12.32
C GLU A 64 4.63 -1.16 -13.24
N ILE A 65 4.58 -1.81 -14.41
CA ILE A 65 5.66 -1.83 -15.39
C ILE A 65 5.66 -0.61 -16.33
N GLY A 66 4.77 0.36 -16.10
CA GLY A 66 4.69 1.61 -16.86
C GLY A 66 4.11 1.45 -18.26
N VAL A 67 3.13 0.57 -18.46
CA VAL A 67 2.36 0.56 -19.72
C VAL A 67 1.55 1.85 -19.83
N GLU A 68 1.66 2.53 -20.96
CA GLU A 68 0.92 3.77 -21.24
C GLU A 68 -0.59 3.51 -21.29
N THR A 69 -1.39 4.51 -20.91
CA THR A 69 -2.85 4.38 -20.77
C THR A 69 -3.54 3.92 -22.06
N GLU A 70 -3.00 4.26 -23.23
CA GLU A 70 -3.53 3.87 -24.55
C GLU A 70 -3.39 2.37 -24.83
N ASP A 71 -2.38 1.73 -24.23
CA ASP A 71 -2.13 0.31 -24.37
C ASP A 71 -2.81 -0.54 -23.30
N LEU A 72 -3.29 0.09 -22.21
CA LEU A 72 -4.06 -0.60 -21.18
C LEU A 72 -5.38 -1.14 -21.74
N PRO A 73 -5.96 -2.20 -21.14
CA PRO A 73 -7.28 -2.68 -21.50
C PRO A 73 -8.35 -1.62 -21.19
N ALA A 74 -8.72 -0.83 -22.20
CA ALA A 74 -9.46 0.42 -22.05
C ALA A 74 -10.75 0.30 -21.23
N PHE A 75 -11.58 -0.73 -21.49
CA PHE A 75 -12.81 -0.91 -20.74
C PHE A 75 -12.51 -1.35 -19.29
N CYS A 76 -11.58 -2.27 -19.09
CA CYS A 76 -11.16 -2.71 -17.76
C CYS A 76 -10.61 -1.54 -16.92
N TYR A 77 -9.80 -0.69 -17.55
CA TYR A 77 -9.18 0.48 -16.93
C TYR A 77 -10.22 1.56 -16.58
N SER A 78 -11.17 1.85 -17.48
CA SER A 78 -12.23 2.81 -17.20
C SER A 78 -13.11 2.36 -16.02
N GLN A 79 -13.41 1.06 -15.92
CA GLN A 79 -14.13 0.52 -14.78
C GLN A 79 -13.31 0.60 -13.48
N ASN A 80 -11.97 0.43 -13.55
CA ASN A 80 -11.08 0.60 -12.41
C ASN A 80 -11.10 2.05 -11.89
N ILE A 81 -10.97 3.04 -12.77
CA ILE A 81 -11.06 4.46 -12.43
C ILE A 81 -12.41 4.77 -11.77
N GLU A 82 -13.53 4.34 -12.38
CA GLU A 82 -14.84 4.65 -11.84
C GLU A 82 -15.10 3.99 -10.47
N GLN A 83 -14.63 2.76 -10.26
CA GLN A 83 -14.70 2.09 -8.97
C GLN A 83 -13.93 2.85 -7.88
N ILE A 84 -12.72 3.32 -8.19
CA ILE A 84 -11.88 4.09 -7.27
C ILE A 84 -12.50 5.46 -7.00
N ARG A 85 -13.02 6.14 -8.04
CA ARG A 85 -13.70 7.44 -7.90
C ARG A 85 -14.87 7.36 -6.94
N ARG A 86 -15.77 6.39 -7.13
CA ARG A 86 -16.95 6.20 -6.28
C ARG A 86 -16.58 5.84 -4.85
N PHE A 87 -15.53 5.05 -4.68
CA PHE A 87 -15.05 4.70 -3.34
C PHE A 87 -14.50 5.93 -2.61
N ILE A 88 -13.65 6.73 -3.24
CA ILE A 88 -13.02 7.91 -2.63
C ILE A 88 -14.01 9.06 -2.41
N LEU A 89 -14.81 9.41 -3.43
CA LEU A 89 -15.64 10.62 -3.39
C LEU A 89 -17.05 10.38 -2.84
N GLU A 90 -17.61 9.18 -3.03
CA GLU A 90 -18.99 8.88 -2.65
C GLU A 90 -19.07 7.94 -1.45
N GLY A 91 -17.96 7.35 -1.00
CA GLY A 91 -17.95 6.29 0.02
C GLY A 91 -18.72 5.04 -0.41
N LYS A 92 -18.90 4.84 -1.72
CA LYS A 92 -19.72 3.75 -2.29
C LYS A 92 -18.88 2.73 -3.03
N GLY A 93 -19.34 1.49 -3.01
CA GLY A 93 -18.76 0.39 -3.78
C GLY A 93 -18.05 -0.63 -2.90
N ARG A 94 -17.26 -1.50 -3.54
CA ARG A 94 -16.42 -2.46 -2.83
C ARG A 94 -15.20 -1.76 -2.27
N VAL A 95 -14.68 -2.25 -1.15
CA VAL A 95 -13.39 -1.82 -0.62
C VAL A 95 -12.33 -1.96 -1.70
N VAL A 96 -11.65 -0.86 -1.96
CA VAL A 96 -10.57 -0.76 -2.94
C VAL A 96 -9.28 -0.94 -2.15
N SER A 97 -8.57 -2.04 -2.38
CA SER A 97 -7.25 -2.30 -1.77
C SER A 97 -6.22 -2.58 -2.85
N ASN A 98 -4.99 -2.10 -2.64
CA ASN A 98 -3.82 -2.30 -3.48
C ASN A 98 -4.07 -1.96 -4.96
N ARG A 99 -4.84 -0.90 -5.24
CA ARG A 99 -5.09 -0.46 -6.61
C ARG A 99 -4.07 0.55 -7.05
N ARG A 100 -3.49 0.32 -8.23
CA ARG A 100 -2.50 1.22 -8.82
C ARG A 100 -3.13 2.04 -9.92
N LEU A 101 -2.71 3.29 -10.01
CA LEU A 101 -3.09 4.24 -11.05
C LEU A 101 -1.88 5.13 -11.37
N PRO A 102 -1.74 5.62 -12.61
CA PRO A 102 -0.93 6.79 -12.88
C PRO A 102 -1.38 7.97 -12.02
N ILE A 103 -0.45 8.74 -11.46
CA ILE A 103 -0.77 9.90 -10.61
C ILE A 103 -1.65 10.90 -11.35
N LYS A 104 -1.35 11.16 -12.63
CA LYS A 104 -2.12 12.07 -13.49
C LYS A 104 -3.60 11.68 -13.55
N ASP A 105 -3.88 10.39 -13.69
CA ASP A 105 -5.23 9.88 -13.85
C ASP A 105 -6.00 9.95 -12.52
N LEU A 106 -5.33 9.68 -11.38
CA LEU A 106 -5.92 9.92 -10.06
C LEU A 106 -6.32 11.40 -9.90
N LEU A 107 -5.41 12.32 -10.22
CA LEU A 107 -5.64 13.76 -10.05
C LEU A 107 -6.79 14.25 -10.93
N GLN A 108 -6.81 13.83 -12.20
CA GLN A 108 -7.89 14.15 -13.14
C GLN A 108 -9.24 13.60 -12.66
N MET A 109 -9.28 12.33 -12.25
CA MET A 109 -10.48 11.67 -11.71
C MET A 109 -11.04 12.40 -10.49
N LEU A 110 -10.17 12.91 -9.60
CA LEU A 110 -10.55 13.63 -8.40
C LEU A 110 -10.78 15.13 -8.63
N THR A 111 -10.73 15.60 -9.87
CA THR A 111 -10.90 17.01 -10.28
C THR A 111 -9.92 17.95 -9.58
N VAL A 112 -8.67 17.51 -9.41
CA VAL A 112 -7.59 18.29 -8.80
C VAL A 112 -6.44 18.43 -9.78
N SER A 113 -5.79 19.59 -9.77
CA SER A 113 -4.77 19.98 -10.76
C SER A 113 -3.35 19.55 -10.39
N SER A 114 -3.11 19.23 -9.12
CA SER A 114 -1.79 18.88 -8.59
C SER A 114 -1.92 18.13 -7.28
N ILE A 115 -0.83 17.50 -6.84
CA ILE A 115 -0.70 16.88 -5.52
C ILE A 115 -0.96 17.89 -4.39
N ARG A 116 -0.47 19.13 -4.54
CA ARG A 116 -0.74 20.19 -3.57
C ARG A 116 -2.23 20.55 -3.49
N HIS A 117 -2.92 20.59 -4.62
CA HIS A 117 -4.37 20.78 -4.64
C HIS A 117 -5.08 19.58 -3.98
N PHE A 118 -4.65 18.34 -4.27
CA PHE A 118 -5.16 17.13 -3.62
C PHE A 118 -5.06 17.23 -2.08
N THR A 119 -3.87 17.47 -1.53
CA THR A 119 -3.68 17.54 -0.07
C THR A 119 -4.47 18.68 0.57
N THR A 120 -4.47 19.87 -0.06
CA THR A 120 -5.23 21.03 0.45
C THR A 120 -6.74 20.80 0.45
N LYS A 121 -7.27 20.15 -0.58
CA LYS A 121 -8.69 19.82 -0.71
C LYS A 121 -9.08 18.80 0.35
N PHE A 122 -8.39 17.67 0.41
CA PHE A 122 -8.77 16.57 1.28
C PHE A 122 -8.45 16.78 2.76
N LYS A 123 -7.46 17.62 3.09
CA LYS A 123 -7.25 18.08 4.48
C LYS A 123 -8.46 18.78 5.09
N LYS A 124 -9.32 19.40 4.26
CA LYS A 124 -10.56 20.05 4.72
C LYS A 124 -11.75 19.09 4.80
N VAL A 125 -11.65 17.94 4.12
CA VAL A 125 -12.75 16.97 3.99
C VAL A 125 -12.59 15.85 4.99
N TRP A 126 -11.37 15.33 5.15
CA TRP A 126 -11.08 14.19 6.03
C TRP A 126 -10.79 14.63 7.45
N SER A 127 -11.40 13.92 8.40
CA SER A 127 -11.35 14.22 9.83
C SER A 127 -9.99 13.92 10.45
N ASN A 128 -9.33 12.85 10.02
CA ASN A 128 -8.02 12.38 10.47
C ASN A 128 -6.97 12.49 9.36
N PHE A 129 -6.95 13.63 8.64
CA PHE A 129 -5.97 13.86 7.58
C PHE A 129 -4.54 13.84 8.15
N SER A 130 -3.70 12.97 7.59
CA SER A 130 -2.27 12.95 7.86
C SER A 130 -1.48 12.76 6.56
N GLN A 131 -0.26 13.26 6.55
CA GLN A 131 0.68 13.01 5.45
C GLN A 131 2.09 12.87 5.99
N ALA A 132 2.88 12.06 5.32
CA ALA A 132 4.32 11.92 5.55
C ALA A 132 5.02 11.84 4.20
N GLN A 133 6.20 12.44 4.07
CA GLN A 133 6.97 12.41 2.83
C GLN A 133 8.45 12.21 3.15
N GLU A 134 9.09 11.32 2.39
CA GLU A 134 10.54 11.09 2.41
C GLU A 134 10.97 10.77 0.98
N ASN A 135 12.01 11.44 0.48
CA ASN A 135 12.49 11.29 -0.89
C ASN A 135 11.36 11.39 -1.95
N ASP A 136 11.28 10.41 -2.86
CA ASP A 136 10.31 10.31 -3.95
C ASP A 136 8.99 9.62 -3.53
N VAL A 137 8.77 9.39 -2.23
CA VAL A 137 7.56 8.73 -1.72
C VAL A 137 6.80 9.67 -0.79
N MET A 138 5.49 9.80 -1.04
CA MET A 138 4.58 10.53 -0.17
C MET A 138 3.41 9.63 0.23
N LEU A 139 3.16 9.53 1.52
CA LEU A 139 1.97 8.90 2.08
C LEU A 139 0.94 9.96 2.46
N VAL A 140 -0.32 9.71 2.15
CA VAL A 140 -1.44 10.55 2.58
C VAL A 140 -2.57 9.65 3.09
N ALA A 141 -3.17 9.98 4.22
CA ALA A 141 -4.27 9.22 4.79
C ALA A 141 -5.42 10.11 5.29
N GLY A 142 -6.62 9.54 5.32
CA GLY A 142 -7.81 10.16 5.92
C GLY A 142 -9.10 9.36 5.66
N ASP A 143 -10.03 9.36 6.60
CA ASP A 143 -11.34 8.69 6.63
C ASP A 143 -11.30 7.23 6.12
N ASN A 144 -10.26 6.47 6.50
CA ASN A 144 -9.95 5.08 6.08
C ASN A 144 -9.35 4.91 4.68
N LEU A 145 -8.91 6.00 4.06
CA LEU A 145 -8.13 5.98 2.83
C LEU A 145 -6.66 6.13 3.15
N LEU A 146 -5.82 5.41 2.42
CA LEU A 146 -4.37 5.51 2.46
C LEU A 146 -3.85 5.54 1.02
N PHE A 147 -3.05 6.54 0.70
CA PHE A 147 -2.44 6.73 -0.61
C PHE A 147 -0.94 6.68 -0.47
N ARG A 148 -0.28 5.86 -1.28
CA ARG A 148 1.17 5.87 -1.47
C ARG A 148 1.48 6.41 -2.85
N PHE A 149 1.96 7.63 -2.92
CA PHE A 149 2.47 8.25 -4.14
C PHE A 149 3.95 7.90 -4.29
N ASP A 150 4.29 7.33 -5.44
CA ASP A 150 5.66 7.04 -5.86
C ASP A 150 5.97 7.94 -7.06
N PHE A 151 6.70 9.03 -6.80
CA PHE A 151 6.98 10.05 -7.80
C PHE A 151 8.00 9.58 -8.83
N HIS A 152 8.95 8.74 -8.42
CA HIS A 152 9.93 8.14 -9.32
C HIS A 152 9.22 7.32 -10.41
N ARG A 153 8.19 6.58 -10.00
CA ARG A 153 7.42 5.70 -10.90
C ARG A 153 6.20 6.36 -11.52
N GLY A 154 5.82 7.55 -11.07
CA GLY A 154 4.64 8.26 -11.56
C GLY A 154 3.31 7.57 -11.22
N ILE A 155 3.28 6.72 -10.20
CA ILE A 155 2.09 5.95 -9.80
C ILE A 155 1.63 6.27 -8.38
N VAL A 156 0.37 5.95 -8.11
CA VAL A 156 -0.22 5.98 -6.77
C VAL A 156 -0.88 4.65 -6.49
N THR A 157 -0.59 4.09 -5.30
CA THR A 157 -1.29 2.93 -4.76
C THR A 157 -2.35 3.39 -3.77
N VAL A 158 -3.61 3.04 -4.02
CA VAL A 158 -4.76 3.28 -3.14
C VAL A 158 -4.93 2.08 -2.22
N ASN A 159 -4.99 2.36 -0.92
CA ASN A 159 -5.05 1.42 0.20
C ASN A 159 -4.01 0.28 0.06
N PRO A 160 -2.71 0.59 0.15
CA PRO A 160 -1.60 -0.34 -0.04
C PRO A 160 -1.45 -1.36 1.11
N THR A 161 -2.53 -2.01 1.55
CA THR A 161 -2.53 -2.89 2.74
C THR A 161 -1.55 -4.06 2.61
N MET A 162 -1.36 -4.57 1.39
CA MET A 162 -0.48 -5.72 1.10
C MET A 162 0.88 -5.29 0.55
N ASP A 163 1.17 -3.99 0.45
CA ASP A 163 2.50 -3.55 0.05
C ASP A 163 3.51 -3.98 1.12
N GLN A 164 4.61 -4.55 0.66
CA GLN A 164 5.73 -4.91 1.52
C GLN A 164 6.48 -3.64 1.95
N ILE A 165 6.93 -3.63 3.19
CA ILE A 165 7.85 -2.63 3.72
C ILE A 165 9.23 -3.24 3.62
N ASP A 166 10.05 -2.82 2.67
CA ASP A 166 11.32 -3.47 2.28
C ASP A 166 12.57 -2.67 2.67
N SER A 167 12.38 -1.50 3.29
CA SER A 167 13.45 -0.60 3.67
C SER A 167 13.09 0.20 4.92
N PHE A 168 14.12 0.60 5.66
CA PHE A 168 13.94 1.41 6.87
C PHE A 168 13.26 2.75 6.57
N ASP A 169 13.57 3.39 5.44
CA ASP A 169 12.95 4.67 5.06
C ASP A 169 11.44 4.52 4.87
N VAL A 170 10.99 3.45 4.19
CA VAL A 170 9.56 3.15 4.03
C VAL A 170 8.93 2.81 5.38
N PHE A 171 9.60 2.03 6.22
CA PHE A 171 9.14 1.70 7.57
C PHE A 171 8.91 2.95 8.42
N LYS A 172 9.94 3.81 8.53
CA LYS A 172 9.89 5.08 9.25
C LYS A 172 8.78 6.00 8.72
N LEU A 173 8.58 6.03 7.41
CA LEU A 173 7.53 6.83 6.77
C LEU A 173 6.13 6.38 7.21
N TYR A 174 5.86 5.07 7.25
CA TYR A 174 4.59 4.54 7.76
C TYR A 174 4.43 4.74 9.27
N CYS A 175 5.48 4.53 10.07
CA CYS A 175 5.46 4.82 11.50
C CYS A 175 5.09 6.28 11.76
N THR A 176 5.70 7.22 11.04
CA THR A 176 5.41 8.66 11.15
C THR A 176 3.95 8.95 10.82
N LEU A 177 3.45 8.38 9.72
CA LEU A 177 2.07 8.56 9.30
C LEU A 177 1.08 8.02 10.34
N PHE A 178 1.25 6.77 10.77
CA PHE A 178 0.34 6.12 11.73
C PHE A 178 0.43 6.74 13.13
N SER A 179 1.61 7.18 13.56
CA SER A 179 1.79 7.98 14.78
C SER A 179 0.86 9.19 14.80
N ALA A 180 0.78 9.92 13.68
CA ALA A 180 -0.08 11.07 13.56
C ALA A 180 -1.57 10.71 13.43
N ILE A 181 -1.93 9.63 12.72
CA ILE A 181 -3.34 9.20 12.55
C ILE A 181 -3.95 8.72 13.86
N TYR A 182 -3.19 7.95 14.64
CA TYR A 182 -3.68 7.33 15.87
C TYR A 182 -3.33 8.15 17.12
N GLU A 183 -2.71 9.32 16.95
CA GLU A 183 -2.27 10.21 18.04
C GLU A 183 -1.36 9.50 19.06
N LEU A 184 -0.49 8.62 18.56
CA LEU A 184 0.44 7.81 19.34
C LEU A 184 1.88 8.27 19.06
N PRO A 185 2.53 9.05 19.95
CA PRO A 185 3.91 9.46 19.76
C PRO A 185 4.80 8.23 19.57
N SER A 186 5.55 8.20 18.47
CA SER A 186 6.44 7.08 18.19
C SER A 186 7.74 7.52 17.53
N THR A 187 8.78 6.71 17.73
CA THR A 187 10.10 6.89 17.12
C THR A 187 10.56 5.59 16.50
N ALA A 188 10.98 5.63 15.24
CA ALA A 188 11.54 4.49 14.53
C ALA A 188 13.08 4.63 14.49
N ASN A 189 13.78 3.57 14.85
CA ASN A 189 15.23 3.50 14.89
C ASN A 189 15.73 2.34 14.03
N ASP A 190 16.82 2.58 13.30
CA ASP A 190 17.53 1.58 12.53
C ASP A 190 18.66 1.01 13.39
N LEU A 191 18.57 -0.26 13.78
CA LEU A 191 19.63 -0.92 14.54
C LEU A 191 20.69 -1.50 13.62
N THR A 192 20.24 -2.13 12.53
CA THR A 192 21.07 -2.71 11.46
C THR A 192 20.27 -2.70 10.16
N SER A 193 20.92 -2.95 9.02
CA SER A 193 20.28 -2.95 7.70
C SER A 193 18.99 -3.76 7.56
N ASN A 194 18.77 -4.74 8.45
CA ASN A 194 17.60 -5.60 8.43
C ASN A 194 16.91 -5.73 9.80
N TRP A 195 17.24 -4.88 10.77
CA TRP A 195 16.62 -4.88 12.10
C TRP A 195 16.24 -3.46 12.50
N TRP A 196 14.94 -3.23 12.61
CA TRP A 196 14.34 -1.95 12.94
C TRP A 196 13.53 -2.05 14.22
N VAL A 197 13.41 -0.93 14.94
CA VAL A 197 12.60 -0.85 16.16
C VAL A 197 11.70 0.36 16.08
N VAL A 198 10.44 0.20 16.48
CA VAL A 198 9.54 1.32 16.75
C VAL A 198 9.20 1.36 18.24
N SER A 199 9.48 2.50 18.86
CA SER A 199 9.10 2.81 20.24
C SER A 199 7.83 3.65 20.21
N ILE A 200 6.75 3.17 20.81
CA ILE A 200 5.43 3.82 20.83
C ILE A 200 5.07 4.14 22.29
N ALA A 201 4.88 5.42 22.59
CA ALA A 201 4.49 5.87 23.93
C ALA A 201 2.97 5.79 24.09
N VAL A 202 2.52 5.19 25.21
CA VAL A 202 1.10 4.99 25.52
C VAL A 202 0.84 5.43 26.96
N GLN A 203 -0.15 6.31 27.12
CA GLN A 203 -0.61 6.76 28.42
C GLN A 203 -1.79 5.92 28.90
N GLY A 204 -1.79 5.52 30.17
CA GLY A 204 -2.93 4.84 30.81
C GLY A 204 -3.19 3.41 30.32
N ALA A 205 -2.25 2.79 29.60
CA ALA A 205 -2.45 1.44 29.09
C ALA A 205 -2.56 0.40 30.22
N ASP A 206 -3.53 -0.50 30.10
CA ASP A 206 -3.72 -1.58 31.03
C ASP A 206 -2.69 -2.70 30.81
N THR A 207 -2.18 -3.26 31.92
CA THR A 207 -1.18 -4.34 31.83
C THR A 207 -1.75 -5.61 31.18
N ALA A 208 -3.07 -5.81 31.24
CA ALA A 208 -3.74 -6.94 30.61
C ALA A 208 -3.81 -6.80 29.09
N GLY A 209 -4.19 -5.63 28.56
CA GLY A 209 -4.20 -5.37 27.13
C GLY A 209 -2.81 -5.41 26.50
N ILE A 210 -1.78 -4.91 27.19
CA ILE A 210 -0.38 -5.05 26.75
C ILE A 210 0.00 -6.54 26.64
N ARG A 211 -0.30 -7.35 27.65
CA ARG A 211 -0.03 -8.80 27.62
C ARG A 211 -0.80 -9.51 26.50
N ASN A 212 -2.01 -9.06 26.20
CA ASN A 212 -2.80 -9.61 25.10
C ASN A 212 -2.18 -9.26 23.74
N LEU A 213 -1.67 -8.03 23.57
CA LEU A 213 -0.94 -7.62 22.36
C LEU A 213 0.31 -8.50 22.16
N GLN A 214 1.09 -8.72 23.23
CA GLN A 214 2.32 -9.52 23.23
C GLN A 214 2.11 -11.01 22.97
N LYS A 215 0.89 -11.53 23.15
CA LYS A 215 0.53 -12.94 22.93
C LYS A 215 -0.47 -13.14 21.79
N GLY A 216 -0.87 -12.05 21.14
CA GLY A 216 -1.91 -12.05 20.13
C GLY A 216 -1.41 -12.57 18.78
N LYS A 217 -2.31 -12.61 17.79
CA LYS A 217 -1.95 -12.98 16.42
C LYS A 217 -0.88 -12.07 15.84
N LEU A 218 -0.94 -10.79 16.17
CA LEU A 218 -0.02 -9.77 15.71
C LEU A 218 1.40 -9.97 16.25
N ALA A 219 1.56 -10.58 17.43
CA ALA A 219 2.89 -10.89 17.98
C ALA A 219 3.70 -11.85 17.10
N ASN A 220 3.04 -12.70 16.30
CA ASN A 220 3.71 -13.62 15.37
C ASN A 220 4.27 -12.93 14.11
N VAL A 221 3.95 -11.65 13.91
CA VAL A 221 4.43 -10.86 12.77
C VAL A 221 5.74 -10.15 13.10
N PHE A 222 5.93 -9.80 14.38
CA PHE A 222 7.08 -9.05 14.87
C PHE A 222 8.07 -10.00 15.54
N GLU A 223 9.36 -9.64 15.55
CA GLU A 223 10.37 -10.45 16.25
C GLU A 223 10.10 -10.43 17.76
N SER A 224 9.82 -9.24 18.29
CA SER A 224 9.45 -9.08 19.68
C SER A 224 8.58 -7.84 19.90
N ILE A 225 7.75 -7.90 20.96
CA ILE A 225 6.98 -6.79 21.49
C ILE A 225 7.20 -6.77 22.99
N TYR A 226 7.83 -5.74 23.53
CA TYR A 226 8.03 -5.60 24.97
C TYR A 226 7.69 -4.19 25.46
N SER A 227 7.38 -4.08 26.75
CA SER A 227 6.95 -2.84 27.38
C SER A 227 7.95 -2.43 28.45
N LYS A 228 8.33 -1.15 28.49
CA LYS A 228 9.08 -0.53 29.58
C LYS A 228 8.34 0.68 30.10
N GLU A 229 8.43 0.95 31.40
CA GLU A 229 7.88 2.17 31.99
C GLU A 229 8.99 3.22 32.08
N VAL A 230 8.73 4.40 31.51
CA VAL A 230 9.64 5.56 31.52
C VAL A 230 8.82 6.78 31.88
N ASP A 231 9.18 7.47 32.96
CA ASP A 231 8.49 8.68 33.44
C ASP A 231 6.96 8.53 33.61
N GLY A 232 6.51 7.34 34.04
CA GLY A 232 5.09 7.02 34.22
C GLY A 232 4.31 6.79 32.93
N MET A 233 4.99 6.77 31.78
CA MET A 233 4.43 6.32 30.50
C MET A 233 4.94 4.93 30.15
N ILE A 234 4.07 4.14 29.51
CA ILE A 234 4.46 2.84 28.98
C ILE A 234 4.97 3.05 27.57
N HIS A 235 6.22 2.66 27.32
CA HIS A 235 6.80 2.57 25.99
C HIS A 235 6.73 1.12 25.52
N LEU A 236 6.01 0.91 24.41
CA LEU A 236 6.01 -0.35 23.68
C LEU A 236 7.15 -0.30 22.64
N GLU A 237 8.12 -1.18 22.79
CA GLU A 237 9.18 -1.41 21.81
C GLU A 237 8.79 -2.61 20.96
N VAL A 238 8.73 -2.40 19.65
CA VAL A 238 8.36 -3.42 18.67
C VAL A 238 9.51 -3.60 17.70
N GLU A 239 10.07 -4.81 17.68
CA GLU A 239 11.21 -5.17 16.86
C GLU A 239 10.75 -5.85 15.57
N VAL A 240 11.31 -5.39 14.46
CA VAL A 240 11.11 -5.94 13.11
C VAL A 240 12.45 -6.44 12.62
N VAL A 241 12.55 -7.73 12.34
CA VAL A 241 13.72 -8.33 11.68
C VAL A 241 13.30 -8.82 10.31
N GLN A 242 14.02 -8.38 9.28
CA GLN A 242 13.87 -8.85 7.91
C GLN A 242 14.97 -9.85 7.62
N SER A 243 14.64 -11.13 7.47
CA SER A 243 15.62 -12.12 7.04
C SER A 243 15.00 -13.06 6.03
N GLU A 244 15.87 -13.69 5.22
CA GLU A 244 15.43 -14.75 4.32
C GLU A 244 14.67 -15.83 5.08
N GLY A 245 13.51 -16.23 4.57
CA GLY A 245 12.65 -17.25 5.17
C GLY A 245 11.67 -16.74 6.24
N LEU A 246 11.73 -15.48 6.67
CA LEU A 246 10.71 -14.90 7.53
C LEU A 246 9.59 -14.24 6.70
N PRO A 247 8.34 -14.21 7.22
CA PRO A 247 7.26 -13.44 6.60
C PRO A 247 7.64 -11.97 6.47
N HIS A 248 7.38 -11.38 5.30
CA HIS A 248 7.62 -9.95 5.10
C HIS A 248 6.65 -9.11 5.93
N LEU A 249 7.17 -8.01 6.48
CA LEU A 249 6.32 -6.96 7.05
C LEU A 249 5.54 -6.28 5.92
N ILE A 250 4.22 -6.19 6.07
CA ILE A 250 3.33 -5.44 5.16
C ILE A 250 2.69 -4.27 5.90
N VAL A 251 2.15 -3.31 5.15
CA VAL A 251 1.51 -2.10 5.68
C VAL A 251 0.37 -2.43 6.66
N ASP A 252 -0.47 -3.42 6.36
CA ASP A 252 -1.62 -3.79 7.19
C ASP A 252 -1.19 -4.22 8.60
N HIS A 253 -0.08 -4.94 8.73
CA HIS A 253 0.45 -5.35 10.03
C HIS A 253 0.82 -4.15 10.90
N LEU A 254 1.45 -3.13 10.31
CA LEU A 254 1.84 -1.92 11.02
C LEU A 254 0.60 -1.08 11.36
N GLN A 255 -0.37 -1.01 10.46
CA GLN A 255 -1.64 -0.34 10.72
C GLN A 255 -2.40 -1.01 11.88
N GLU A 256 -2.52 -2.34 11.87
CA GLU A 256 -3.17 -3.13 12.93
C GLU A 256 -2.46 -2.96 14.28
N LEU A 257 -1.13 -2.82 14.29
CA LEU A 257 -0.34 -2.51 15.48
C LEU A 257 -0.77 -1.18 16.10
N TYR A 258 -0.71 -0.09 15.34
CA TYR A 258 -1.07 1.24 15.86
C TYR A 258 -2.56 1.29 16.24
N GLU A 259 -3.44 0.66 15.47
CA GLU A 259 -4.86 0.59 15.82
C GLU A 259 -5.08 -0.15 17.14
N SER A 260 -4.42 -1.29 17.33
CA SER A 260 -4.53 -2.08 18.56
C SER A 260 -4.00 -1.32 19.77
N ILE A 261 -2.85 -0.64 19.62
CA ILE A 261 -2.27 0.17 20.70
C ILE A 261 -3.15 1.38 21.03
N SER A 262 -3.77 2.02 20.03
CA SER A 262 -4.65 3.18 20.24
C SER A 262 -5.89 2.85 21.07
N LYS A 263 -6.29 1.58 21.10
CA LYS A 263 -7.39 1.06 21.92
C LYS A 263 -6.97 0.73 23.35
N LEU A 264 -5.66 0.66 23.66
CA LEU A 264 -5.16 0.41 25.02
C LEU A 264 -5.19 1.68 25.89
N GLY A 265 -5.05 2.87 25.28
CA GLY A 265 -5.03 4.15 25.98
C GLY A 265 -6.40 4.82 26.15
N LYS A 266 -7.50 4.12 25.83
CA LYS A 266 -8.88 4.58 25.97
C LYS A 266 -9.60 3.81 27.06
#